data_AF-I3U170-F1
#
_entry.id   AF-I3U170-F1
#
_cell.length_a   1.000
_cell.length_b   1.000
_cell.length_c   1.000
_cell.angle_alpha   90.00
_cell.angle_beta   90.00
_cell.angle_gamma   90.00
#
_symmetry.space_group_name_H-M   'P 1'
#
loop_
_entity.id
_entity.type
_entity.pdbx_description
1 polymer ?
#
loop_
_entity_poly.entity_id
_entity_poly.type
_entity_poly.pdbx_seq_one_letter_code
_entity_poly.pdbx_strand_id
1 'polypeptide(L)'
;MTESIQSIKERLKSIQRIDDPTLESLRNDPRKGVQQALASFERRLKKEALIKEKYEEMFCFEKQGYAQGHQWIAGIDEVGRGPLAGPVVAAAVILPKNEIILGLNDSKQLSEKKRELLYQQVQEKAPGNRDRDR
;
A
#
# COMPACT_ATOMS: atom_id res chain seq x y z
N MET A 1 37.08 0.11 12.01
CA MET A 1 36.05 0.67 12.91
C MET A 1 34.74 -0.01 12.56
N THR A 2 34.11 -0.71 13.49
CA THR A 2 32.81 -1.36 13.22
C THR A 2 31.71 -0.31 13.20
N GLU A 3 30.85 -0.34 12.18
CA GLU A 3 29.67 0.53 12.13
C GLU A 3 28.78 0.33 13.36
N SER A 4 28.12 1.40 13.78
CA SER A 4 27.11 1.38 14.82
C SER A 4 25.84 0.68 14.33
N ILE A 5 25.16 -0.06 15.22
CA ILE A 5 23.88 -0.71 14.94
C ILE A 5 22.83 0.31 14.47
N GLN A 6 22.89 1.55 14.97
CA GLN A 6 22.01 2.63 14.53
C GLN A 6 22.21 2.95 13.04
N SER A 7 23.47 3.05 12.60
CA SER A 7 23.84 3.32 11.21
C SER A 7 23.39 2.19 10.27
N ILE A 8 23.52 0.94 10.73
CA ILE A 8 23.07 -0.23 9.97
C ILE A 8 21.54 -0.23 9.80
N LYS A 9 20.79 0.13 10.86
CA LYS A 9 19.32 0.24 10.79
C LYS A 9 18.86 1.33 9.83
N GLU A 10 19.51 2.50 9.83
CA GLU A 10 19.20 3.56 8.86
C GLU A 10 19.50 3.10 7.43
N ARG A 11 20.62 2.41 7.21
CA ARG A 11 20.97 1.87 5.89
C ARG A 11 19.98 0.81 5.41
N LEU A 12 19.45 -0.03 6.30
CA LEU A 12 18.38 -0.98 5.97
C LEU A 12 17.04 -0.30 5.60
N LYS A 13 16.83 0.98 5.95
CA LYS A 13 15.66 1.73 5.48
C LYS A 13 15.81 2.22 4.05
N SER A 14 17.03 2.52 3.60
CA SER A 14 17.26 3.01 2.24
C SER A 14 17.30 1.88 1.20
N ILE A 15 17.61 0.65 1.62
CA ILE A 15 17.63 -0.51 0.73
C ILE A 15 16.19 -0.96 0.42
N GLN A 16 15.92 -1.17 -0.87
CA GLN A 16 14.60 -1.60 -1.37
C GLN A 16 14.61 -3.01 -1.97
N ARG A 17 15.79 -3.62 -2.13
CA ARG A 17 15.96 -4.92 -2.81
C ARG A 17 16.60 -5.93 -1.87
N ILE A 18 16.19 -7.19 -2.01
CA ILE A 18 16.67 -8.29 -1.16
C ILE A 18 18.03 -8.86 -1.62
N ASP A 19 18.40 -8.61 -2.87
CA ASP A 19 19.64 -9.11 -3.51
C ASP A 19 20.80 -8.10 -3.43
N ASP A 20 20.69 -7.09 -2.57
CA ASP A 20 21.72 -6.06 -2.42
C ASP A 20 23.01 -6.68 -1.85
N PRO A 21 24.19 -6.51 -2.49
CA PRO A 21 25.46 -7.08 -2.02
C PRO A 21 25.82 -6.66 -0.59
N THR A 22 25.32 -5.50 -0.16
CA THR A 22 25.57 -4.99 1.19
C THR A 22 24.87 -5.84 2.27
N LEU A 23 23.78 -6.54 1.94
CA LEU A 23 23.08 -7.44 2.87
C LEU A 23 23.89 -8.69 3.20
N GLU A 24 24.73 -9.14 2.28
CA GLU A 24 25.55 -10.35 2.44
C GLU A 24 26.60 -10.16 3.55
N SER A 25 27.22 -8.97 3.60
CA SER A 25 28.10 -8.58 4.71
C SER A 25 27.38 -8.52 6.07
N LEU A 26 26.11 -8.11 6.07
CA LEU A 26 25.32 -7.98 7.30
C LEU A 26 24.79 -9.33 7.80
N ARG A 27 24.59 -10.31 6.91
CA ARG A 27 24.21 -11.69 7.27
C ARG A 27 25.31 -12.41 8.05
N ASN A 28 26.57 -12.08 7.75
CA ASN A 28 27.73 -12.62 8.45
C ASN A 28 28.04 -11.89 9.77
N ASP A 29 27.30 -10.84 10.14
CA ASP A 29 27.49 -10.13 11.40
C ASP A 29 26.90 -10.95 12.58
N PRO A 30 27.70 -11.32 13.60
CA PRO A 30 27.25 -12.11 14.75
C PRO A 30 26.41 -11.30 15.75
N ARG A 31 26.33 -9.97 15.62
CA ARG A 31 25.59 -9.11 16.56
C ARG A 31 24.09 -9.37 16.45
N LYS A 32 23.47 -9.84 17.55
CA LYS A 32 22.02 -10.09 17.64
C LYS A 32 21.16 -8.90 17.16
N GLY A 33 21.58 -7.67 17.43
CA GLY A 33 20.85 -6.47 17.00
C GLY A 33 20.83 -6.25 15.48
N VAL A 34 21.89 -6.66 14.78
CA VAL A 34 21.98 -6.60 13.31
C VAL A 34 21.12 -7.70 12.69
N GLN A 35 21.23 -8.92 13.21
CA GLN A 35 20.40 -10.06 12.76
C GLN A 35 18.90 -9.81 12.95
N GLN A 36 18.50 -9.23 14.08
CA GLN A 36 17.10 -8.82 14.31
C GLN A 36 16.63 -7.76 13.33
N ALA A 37 17.48 -6.77 13.01
CA ALA A 37 17.16 -5.74 12.04
C ALA A 37 17.00 -6.33 10.63
N LEU A 38 17.88 -7.26 10.24
CA LEU A 38 17.81 -8.00 8.98
C LEU A 38 16.53 -8.84 8.88
N ALA A 39 16.18 -9.59 9.93
CA ALA A 39 14.96 -10.39 9.97
C ALA A 39 13.68 -9.52 9.93
N SER A 40 13.72 -8.30 10.47
CA SER A 40 12.63 -7.33 10.36
C SER A 40 12.51 -6.78 8.94
N PHE A 41 13.66 -6.44 8.33
CA PHE A 41 13.75 -5.97 6.95
C PHE A 41 13.22 -7.01 5.94
N GLU A 42 13.66 -8.27 6.04
CA GLU A 42 13.20 -9.34 5.16
C GLU A 42 11.69 -9.59 5.29
N ARG A 43 11.16 -9.55 6.53
CA ARG A 43 9.71 -9.64 6.76
C ARG A 43 8.94 -8.49 6.12
N ARG A 44 9.47 -7.27 6.20
CA ARG A 44 8.87 -6.10 5.55
C ARG A 44 8.81 -6.27 4.03
N LEU A 45 9.93 -6.65 3.40
CA LEU A 45 9.96 -6.86 1.94
C LEU A 45 9.02 -7.97 1.49
N LYS A 46 8.98 -9.11 2.18
CA LYS A 46 8.03 -10.20 1.87
C LYS A 46 6.58 -9.73 1.98
N LYS A 47 6.25 -8.93 3.00
CA LYS A 47 4.92 -8.37 3.17
C LYS A 47 4.56 -7.38 2.05
N GLU A 48 5.48 -6.50 1.68
CA GLU A 48 5.30 -5.55 0.57
C GLU A 48 5.10 -6.29 -0.77
N ALA A 49 5.89 -7.34 -1.03
CA ALA A 49 5.74 -8.17 -2.22
C ALA A 49 4.37 -8.87 -2.29
N LEU A 50 3.93 -9.49 -1.20
CA LEU A 50 2.61 -10.14 -1.12
C LEU A 50 1.46 -9.15 -1.33
N ILE A 51 1.56 -7.95 -0.75
CA ILE A 51 0.57 -6.90 -0.96
C ILE A 51 0.52 -6.49 -2.43
N LYS A 52 1.69 -6.36 -3.07
CA LYS A 52 1.79 -6.00 -4.49
C LYS A 52 1.18 -7.08 -5.38
N GLU A 53 1.51 -8.34 -5.13
CA GLU A 53 0.94 -9.49 -5.87
C GLU A 53 -0.59 -9.51 -5.77
N LYS A 54 -1.13 -9.45 -4.54
CA LYS A 54 -2.58 -9.39 -4.32
C LYS A 54 -3.23 -8.17 -5.00
N TYR A 55 -2.55 -7.03 -4.99
CA TYR A 55 -3.03 -5.84 -5.68
C TYR A 55 -3.08 -6.06 -7.20
N GLU A 56 -2.05 -6.67 -7.79
CA GLU A 56 -2.01 -6.99 -9.22
C GLU A 56 -3.10 -7.97 -9.64
N GLU A 57 -3.43 -8.95 -8.81
CA GLU A 57 -4.57 -9.86 -9.01
C GLU A 57 -5.90 -9.11 -9.02
N MET A 58 -6.12 -8.24 -8.03
CA MET A 58 -7.35 -7.44 -7.94
C MET A 58 -7.50 -6.47 -9.11
N PHE A 59 -6.40 -5.91 -9.61
CA PHE A 59 -6.40 -4.90 -10.68
C PHE A 59 -6.62 -5.47 -12.09
N CYS A 60 -6.92 -6.78 -12.21
CA CYS A 60 -7.11 -7.43 -13.50
C CYS A 60 -8.30 -6.86 -14.29
N PHE A 61 -9.40 -6.53 -13.61
CA PHE A 61 -10.61 -5.98 -14.22
C PHE A 61 -10.37 -4.56 -14.76
N GLU A 62 -9.66 -3.73 -14.00
CA GLU A 62 -9.26 -2.39 -14.42
C GLU A 62 -8.35 -2.46 -15.64
N LYS A 63 -7.32 -3.32 -15.61
CA LYS A 63 -6.43 -3.54 -16.77
C LYS A 63 -7.21 -3.95 -18.02
N GLN A 64 -8.18 -4.85 -17.87
CA GLN A 64 -9.03 -5.28 -18.97
C GLN A 64 -9.88 -4.11 -19.52
N GLY A 65 -10.50 -3.31 -18.65
CA GLY A 65 -11.27 -2.14 -19.06
C GLY A 65 -10.40 -1.11 -19.80
N TYR A 66 -9.18 -0.87 -19.33
CA TYR A 66 -8.23 0.01 -20.02
C TYR A 66 -7.79 -0.55 -21.37
N ALA A 67 -7.59 -1.87 -21.48
CA ALA A 67 -7.24 -2.53 -22.74
C ALA A 67 -8.37 -2.45 -23.78
N GLN A 68 -9.62 -2.38 -23.33
CA GLN A 68 -10.81 -2.15 -24.16
C GLN A 68 -10.99 -0.68 -24.58
N GLY A 69 -10.09 0.22 -24.15
CA GLY A 69 -10.12 1.64 -24.50
C GLY A 69 -10.92 2.51 -23.53
N HIS A 70 -11.45 1.97 -22.43
CA HIS A 70 -12.09 2.79 -21.41
C HIS A 70 -11.06 3.69 -20.74
N GLN A 71 -11.37 4.97 -20.58
CA GLN A 71 -10.47 5.94 -19.95
C GLN A 71 -10.70 6.10 -18.44
N TRP A 72 -11.92 5.80 -18.00
CA TRP A 72 -12.35 5.99 -16.62
C TRP A 72 -12.99 4.69 -16.12
N ILE A 73 -12.49 4.19 -14.99
CA ILE A 73 -13.01 2.98 -14.35
C ILE A 73 -13.37 3.36 -12.91
N ALA A 74 -14.63 3.19 -12.55
CA ALA A 74 -15.14 3.47 -11.21
C ALA A 74 -15.36 2.17 -10.45
N GLY A 75 -14.76 2.04 -9.27
CA GLY A 75 -15.11 1.03 -8.29
C GLY A 75 -16.33 1.49 -7.49
N ILE A 76 -17.28 0.59 -7.25
CA ILE A 76 -18.53 0.88 -6.51
C ILE A 76 -18.59 -0.04 -5.29
N ASP A 77 -18.95 0.49 -4.13
CA ASP A 77 -19.15 -0.28 -2.90
C ASP A 77 -20.31 0.28 -2.05
N GLU A 78 -20.95 -0.58 -1.26
CA GLU A 78 -22.08 -0.23 -0.40
C GLU A 78 -21.87 -0.58 1.08
N VAL A 79 -22.41 0.27 1.95
CA VAL A 79 -22.43 0.08 3.40
C VAL A 79 -23.89 0.10 3.88
N GLY A 80 -24.21 -0.75 4.85
CA GLY A 80 -25.53 -0.75 5.50
C GLY A 80 -26.50 -1.84 5.04
N ARG A 81 -26.07 -2.85 4.27
CA ARG A 81 -26.95 -3.98 3.87
C ARG A 81 -27.31 -4.99 4.97
N GLY A 82 -26.64 -4.92 6.13
CA GLY A 82 -26.76 -5.89 7.23
C GLY A 82 -27.67 -5.48 8.39
N PRO A 83 -27.70 -4.21 8.82
CA PRO A 83 -28.62 -3.73 9.86
C PRO A 83 -30.10 -3.86 9.47
N LEU A 84 -30.97 -4.11 10.47
CA LEU A 84 -32.42 -4.25 10.29
C LEU A 84 -33.12 -2.92 9.90
N ALA A 85 -32.51 -1.79 10.26
CA ALA A 85 -32.99 -0.46 9.95
C ALA A 85 -31.79 0.50 9.77
N GLY A 86 -32.01 1.53 8.96
CA GLY A 86 -30.98 2.50 8.56
C GLY A 86 -30.79 2.55 7.05
N PRO A 87 -30.24 3.65 6.51
CA PRO A 87 -30.03 3.79 5.07
C PRO A 87 -28.90 2.88 4.57
N VAL A 88 -29.05 2.40 3.34
CA VAL A 88 -27.94 1.84 2.57
C VAL A 88 -27.26 2.99 1.83
N VAL A 89 -25.95 3.10 1.97
CA VAL A 89 -25.15 4.13 1.31
C VAL A 89 -24.20 3.46 0.33
N ALA A 90 -24.25 3.87 -0.93
CA ALA A 90 -23.31 3.43 -1.97
C ALA A 90 -22.37 4.58 -2.34
N ALA A 91 -21.14 4.24 -2.69
CA ALA A 91 -20.14 5.19 -3.18
C ALA A 91 -19.49 4.66 -4.46
N ALA A 92 -19.12 5.58 -5.36
CA ALA A 92 -18.35 5.28 -6.58
C ALA A 92 -17.07 6.10 -6.59
N VAL A 93 -15.93 5.46 -6.87
CA VAL A 93 -14.60 6.10 -6.87
C VAL A 93 -13.85 5.73 -8.13
N ILE A 94 -13.37 6.73 -8.86
CA ILE A 94 -12.44 6.57 -9.98
C ILE A 94 -11.01 6.77 -9.46
N LEU A 95 -10.19 5.73 -9.53
CA LEU A 95 -8.78 5.81 -9.15
C LEU A 95 -7.91 6.24 -10.34
N PRO A 96 -6.78 6.93 -10.11
CA PRO A 96 -5.84 7.26 -11.18
C PRO A 96 -5.23 5.98 -11.78
N LYS A 97 -5.13 5.92 -13.10
CA LYS A 97 -4.70 4.75 -13.89
C LYS A 97 -3.38 4.09 -13.47
N ASN A 98 -2.49 4.82 -12.78
CA ASN A 98 -1.14 4.36 -12.40
C ASN A 98 -0.82 4.56 -10.91
N GLU A 99 -1.82 4.83 -10.06
CA GLU A 99 -1.56 5.07 -8.64
C GLU A 99 -2.04 3.93 -7.75
N ILE A 100 -1.10 3.33 -7.03
CA ILE A 100 -1.38 2.33 -6.01
C ILE A 100 -1.57 3.06 -4.68
N ILE A 101 -2.80 3.02 -4.16
CA ILE A 101 -3.10 3.47 -2.79
C ILE A 101 -3.00 2.25 -1.87
N LEU A 102 -1.80 2.05 -1.31
CA LEU A 102 -1.52 0.95 -0.39
C LEU A 102 -2.40 1.06 0.87
N GLY A 103 -3.10 -0.01 1.21
CA GLY A 103 -3.93 -0.09 2.44
C GLY A 103 -5.42 0.19 2.25
N LEU A 104 -5.89 0.48 1.03
CA LEU A 104 -7.32 0.72 0.74
C LEU A 104 -8.24 -0.47 1.11
N ASN A 105 -7.73 -1.69 1.03
CA ASN A 105 -8.52 -2.93 1.16
C ASN A 105 -8.87 -3.35 2.60
N ASP A 106 -8.25 -2.76 3.63
CA ASP A 106 -8.40 -3.26 5.01
C ASP A 106 -9.35 -2.40 5.86
N SER A 107 -10.33 -1.73 5.21
CA SER A 107 -11.27 -0.80 5.85
C SER A 107 -11.99 -1.33 7.09
N LYS A 108 -12.08 -2.66 7.24
CA LYS A 108 -12.67 -3.34 8.40
C LYS A 108 -11.74 -3.49 9.61
N GLN A 109 -10.43 -3.31 9.45
CA GLN A 109 -9.44 -3.33 10.55
C GLN A 109 -8.67 -2.01 10.71
N LEU A 110 -9.00 -0.99 9.91
CA LEU A 110 -8.34 0.31 9.99
C LEU A 110 -8.89 1.13 11.17
N SER A 111 -7.98 1.70 11.96
CA SER A 111 -8.34 2.70 12.95
C SER A 111 -8.94 3.94 12.29
N GLU A 112 -9.81 4.66 13.00
CA GLU A 112 -10.47 5.86 12.50
C GLU A 112 -9.49 6.87 11.87
N LYS A 113 -8.37 7.13 12.55
CA LYS A 113 -7.29 8.01 12.04
C LYS A 113 -6.71 7.54 10.70
N LYS A 114 -6.55 6.23 10.49
CA LYS A 114 -6.04 5.70 9.21
C LYS A 114 -7.09 5.80 8.11
N ARG A 115 -8.37 5.63 8.46
CA ARG A 115 -9.47 5.78 7.51
C ARG A 115 -9.57 7.22 7.00
N GLU A 116 -9.47 8.20 7.89
CA GLU A 116 -9.45 9.63 7.50
C GLU A 116 -8.26 9.97 6.60
N LEU A 117 -7.06 9.48 6.94
CA LEU A 117 -5.88 9.70 6.11
C LEU A 117 -6.05 9.13 4.70
N LEU A 118 -6.55 7.89 4.60
CA LEU A 118 -6.80 7.24 3.31
C LEU A 118 -7.90 7.97 2.52
N TYR A 119 -8.95 8.43 3.20
CA TYR A 119 -10.02 9.20 2.58
C TYR A 119 -9.49 10.50 1.97
N GLN A 120 -8.63 11.24 2.69
CA GLN A 120 -7.98 12.43 2.16
C GLN A 120 -7.10 12.11 0.95
N GLN A 121 -6.28 11.05 1.03
CA GLN A 121 -5.43 10.63 -0.08
C GLN A 121 -6.23 10.26 -1.33
N VAL A 122 -7.37 9.56 -1.17
CA VAL A 122 -8.27 9.23 -2.29
C VAL A 122 -8.89 10.50 -2.85
N GLN A 123 -9.36 11.42 -2.00
CA GLN A 123 -9.94 12.69 -2.43
C GLN A 123 -8.97 13.58 -3.21
N GLU A 124 -7.71 13.67 -2.78
CA GLU A 124 -6.68 14.49 -3.46
C GLU A 124 -6.33 13.91 -4.84
N LYS A 125 -6.31 12.58 -4.95
CA LYS A 125 -5.87 11.88 -6.16
C LYS A 125 -7.01 11.67 -7.16
N ALA A 126 -8.25 11.69 -6.70
CA ALA A 126 -9.42 11.49 -7.56
C ALA A 126 -9.52 12.61 -8.62
N PRO A 127 -9.66 12.26 -9.92
CA PRO A 127 -9.66 13.23 -11.00
C PRO A 127 -10.78 14.27 -10.89
N GLY A 128 -12.00 13.87 -10.49
CA GLY A 128 -13.15 14.79 -10.40
C GLY A 128 -13.10 15.82 -9.27
N ASN A 129 -12.13 15.74 -8.35
CA ASN A 129 -11.98 16.73 -7.28
C ASN A 129 -11.08 17.91 -7.69
N ARG A 130 -10.19 17.70 -8.67
CA ARG A 130 -9.29 18.75 -9.20
C ARG A 130 -10.00 19.81 -10.02
N ASP A 131 -11.23 19.52 -10.46
CA ASP A 131 -12.05 20.44 -11.25
C ASP A 131 -13.01 21.29 -10.39
N ARG A 132 -13.01 21.16 -9.06
CA ARG A 132 -13.86 21.98 -8.17
C ARG A 132 -13.27 23.36 -7.82
N ASP A 133 -12.01 23.59 -8.15
CA ASP A 133 -11.30 24.87 -7.94
C ASP A 133 -11.12 25.68 -9.25
N ARG A 134 -11.92 25.40 -10.30
CA ARG A 134 -11.95 26.18 -11.55
C ARG A 134 -13.33 26.74 -11.85
#